data_AF-A0AAD6GUD7-F1
#
_entry.id   AF-A0AAD6GUD7-F1
#
_cell.length_a   1.000
_cell.length_b   1.000
_cell.length_c   1.000
_cell.angle_alpha   90.00
_cell.angle_beta   90.00
_cell.angle_gamma   90.00
#
_symmetry.space_group_name_H-M   'P 1'
#
loop_
_entity.id
_entity.type
_entity.pdbx_description
1 polymer ?
#
loop_
_entity_poly.entity_id
_entity_poly.type
_entity_poly.pdbx_seq_one_letter_code
_entity_poly.pdbx_strand_id
1 'polypeptide(L)'
;MSKSLTFSWDWLGSSAYHRTNVENYHRNFGTLSSLIDEEKLVPNLTKRLKMNLARLKQDHQLLESGTTVGKLALGLNEPGESAPFT
;
A
#
# COMPACT_ATOMS: atom_id res chain seq x y z
N MET A 1 3.16 7.77 29.99
CA MET A 1 2.50 6.99 28.92
C MET A 1 3.45 6.88 27.75
N SER A 2 4.08 5.73 27.51
CA SER A 2 4.79 5.50 26.25
C SER A 2 3.77 5.07 25.20
N LYS A 3 3.72 5.79 24.07
CA LYS A 3 2.99 5.30 22.90
C LYS A 3 3.84 4.20 22.27
N SER A 4 3.32 2.99 22.21
CA SER A 4 3.91 1.89 21.46
C SER A 4 3.58 2.08 19.98
N LEU A 5 4.59 2.03 19.12
CA LEU A 5 4.42 2.07 17.67
C LEU A 5 5.10 0.83 17.09
N THR A 6 4.32 -0.03 16.44
CA THR A 6 4.82 -1.23 15.76
C THR A 6 4.85 -0.98 14.26
N PHE A 7 6.01 -1.19 13.65
CA PHE A 7 6.15 -1.23 12.20
C PHE A 7 6.27 -2.70 11.76
N SER A 8 5.30 -3.16 10.97
CA SER A 8 5.32 -4.47 10.34
C SER A 8 5.47 -4.29 8.83
N TRP A 9 6.46 -4.98 8.26
CA TRP A 9 6.69 -5.03 6.82
C TRP A 9 6.27 -6.41 6.33
N ASP A 10 5.20 -6.47 5.53
CA ASP A 10 4.72 -7.72 4.94
C ASP A 10 4.87 -7.69 3.42
N TRP A 11 5.49 -8.74 2.88
CA TRP A 11 5.47 -9.02 1.45
C TRP A 11 4.10 -9.59 1.08
N LEU A 12 3.20 -8.72 0.62
CA LEU A 12 1.91 -9.12 0.06
C LEU A 12 2.10 -9.78 -1.31
N GLY A 13 1.50 -10.95 -1.52
CA GLY A 13 1.51 -11.67 -2.80
C GLY A 13 2.58 -12.77 -2.96
N SER A 14 3.48 -12.97 -2.00
CA SER A 14 4.47 -14.06 -2.05
C SER A 14 3.81 -15.44 -2.10
N SER A 15 2.77 -15.67 -1.30
CA SER A 15 2.01 -16.92 -1.31
C SER A 15 1.29 -17.15 -2.65
N ALA A 16 0.77 -16.09 -3.28
CA ALA A 16 0.15 -16.19 -4.60
C ALA A 16 1.18 -16.50 -5.69
N TYR A 17 2.35 -15.88 -5.63
CA TYR A 17 3.48 -16.15 -6.53
C TYR A 17 3.93 -17.62 -6.44
N HIS A 18 4.02 -18.17 -5.23
CA HIS A 18 4.40 -19.57 -5.01
C HIS A 18 3.22 -20.55 -5.11
N ARG A 19 1.99 -20.06 -5.35
CA ARG A 19 0.75 -20.86 -5.39
C ARG A 19 0.51 -21.67 -4.12
N THR A 20 0.90 -21.13 -2.98
CA THR A 20 0.71 -21.76 -1.67
C THR A 20 -0.16 -20.89 -0.79
N ASN A 21 -1.05 -21.51 -0.01
CA ASN A 21 -1.81 -20.82 1.04
C ASN A 21 -2.57 -19.56 0.57
N VAL A 22 -3.05 -19.53 -0.68
CA VAL A 22 -3.79 -18.39 -1.24
C VAL A 22 -5.04 -18.06 -0.42
N GLU A 23 -5.66 -19.08 0.18
CA GLU A 23 -6.85 -18.94 1.03
C GLU A 23 -6.58 -18.18 2.32
N ASN A 24 -5.32 -18.09 2.77
CA ASN A 24 -4.95 -17.22 3.86
C ASN A 24 -5.08 -15.74 3.46
N TYR A 25 -4.79 -15.37 2.21
CA TYR A 25 -4.99 -13.99 1.77
C TYR A 25 -6.46 -13.60 1.80
N HIS A 26 -7.36 -14.48 1.34
CA HIS A 26 -8.80 -14.21 1.41
C HIS A 26 -9.25 -13.96 2.84
N ARG A 27 -8.87 -14.85 3.78
CA ARG A 27 -9.19 -14.66 5.21
C ARG A 27 -8.60 -13.38 5.78
N ASN A 28 -7.30 -13.14 5.57
CA ASN A 28 -6.60 -11.99 6.12
C ASN A 28 -7.17 -10.67 5.59
N PHE A 29 -7.43 -10.57 4.28
CA PHE A 29 -8.02 -9.37 3.68
C PHE A 29 -9.48 -9.17 4.11
N GLY A 30 -10.24 -10.25 4.27
CA GLY A 30 -11.59 -10.19 4.85
C GLY A 30 -11.56 -9.61 6.26
N THR A 31 -10.71 -10.12 7.14
CA THR A 31 -10.53 -9.59 8.50
C THR A 31 -10.08 -8.14 8.50
N LEU A 32 -9.10 -7.77 7.67
CA LEU A 32 -8.64 -6.38 7.55
C LEU A 32 -9.76 -5.44 7.11
N SER A 33 -10.60 -5.85 6.15
CA SER A 33 -11.76 -5.06 5.71
C SER A 33 -12.72 -4.81 6.87
N SER A 34 -13.14 -5.86 7.59
CA SER A 34 -14.05 -5.70 8.73
C SER A 34 -13.47 -4.78 9.81
N LEU A 35 -12.17 -4.88 10.10
CA LEU A 35 -11.53 -4.01 11.08
C LEU A 35 -11.45 -2.54 10.65
N ILE A 36 -11.33 -2.28 9.34
CA ILE A 36 -11.39 -0.93 8.78
C ILE A 36 -12.83 -0.39 8.87
N ASP A 37 -13.82 -1.20 8.48
CA ASP A 37 -15.24 -0.82 8.51
C ASP A 37 -15.73 -0.57 9.95
N GLU A 38 -15.21 -1.32 10.93
CA GLU A 38 -15.45 -1.12 12.36
C GLU A 38 -14.65 0.03 12.98
N GLU A 39 -13.91 0.81 12.17
CA GLU A 39 -13.04 1.92 12.59
C GLU A 39 -11.93 1.53 13.59
N LYS A 40 -11.65 0.23 13.74
CA LYS A 40 -10.59 -0.29 14.61
C LYS A 40 -9.20 -0.17 13.99
N LEU A 41 -9.12 -0.14 12.66
CA LEU A 41 -7.91 0.12 11.91
C LEU A 41 -8.10 1.32 10.99
N VAL A 42 -7.14 2.25 11.01
CA VAL A 42 -7.13 3.41 10.12
C VAL A 42 -6.01 3.24 9.09
N PRO A 43 -6.30 3.39 7.78
CA PRO A 43 -5.28 3.38 6.75
C PRO A 43 -4.22 4.45 6.99
N ASN A 44 -2.94 4.12 6.81
CA ASN A 44 -1.82 5.05 6.95
C ASN A 44 -1.38 5.64 5.60
N LEU A 45 -2.31 5.77 4.64
CA LEU A 45 -2.04 6.33 3.33
C LEU A 45 -1.81 7.84 3.44
N THR A 46 -0.61 8.29 3.14
CA THR A 46 -0.22 9.70 3.30
C THR A 46 -0.17 10.47 2.00
N LYS A 47 -0.02 9.79 0.86
CA LYS A 47 0.03 10.42 -0.45
C LYS A 47 -0.52 9.52 -1.55
N ARG A 48 -1.24 10.14 -2.48
CA ARG A 48 -1.63 9.51 -3.75
C ARG A 48 -0.98 10.25 -4.92
N LEU A 49 -0.39 9.52 -5.84
CA LEU A 49 0.18 10.04 -7.08
C LEU A 49 -0.60 9.48 -8.28
N LYS A 50 -0.59 10.19 -9.41
CA LYS A 50 -1.17 9.67 -10.66
C LYS A 50 -0.53 8.35 -11.06
N MET A 51 -1.32 7.37 -11.45
CA MET A 51 -0.81 6.13 -12.02
C MET A 51 -0.29 6.37 -13.46
N ASN A 52 0.97 6.76 -13.56
CA ASN A 52 1.74 6.88 -14.80
C ASN A 52 3.23 6.59 -14.54
N LEU A 53 4.03 6.43 -15.60
CA LEU A 53 5.45 6.07 -15.48
C LEU A 53 6.27 7.10 -14.68
N ALA A 54 6.04 8.40 -14.91
CA ALA A 54 6.79 9.47 -14.24
C ALA A 54 6.56 9.44 -12.73
N ARG A 55 5.31 9.24 -12.31
CA ARG A 55 4.94 9.17 -10.89
C ARG A 55 5.33 7.85 -10.25
N LEU A 56 5.31 6.73 -10.98
CA LEU A 56 5.85 5.46 -10.49
C LEU A 56 7.35 5.59 -10.17
N LYS A 57 8.14 6.21 -11.06
CA LYS A 57 9.56 6.47 -10.80
C LYS A 57 9.76 7.38 -9.58
N GLN A 58 8.94 8.43 -9.45
CA GLN A 58 8.97 9.31 -8.29
C GLN A 58 8.62 8.56 -6.99
N ASP A 59 7.61 7.69 -7.03
CA ASP A 59 7.19 6.87 -5.89
C ASP A 59 8.34 5.99 -5.40
N HIS A 60 9.01 5.30 -6.32
CA HIS A 60 10.20 4.50 -6.01
C HIS A 60 11.32 5.33 -5.37
N GLN A 61 11.65 6.50 -5.92
CA GLN A 61 12.68 7.37 -5.35
C GLN A 61 12.35 7.82 -3.92
N LEU A 62 11.07 8.09 -3.63
CA LEU A 62 10.61 8.48 -2.29
C LEU A 62 10.64 7.30 -1.30
N LEU A 63 10.42 6.08 -1.76
CA LEU A 63 10.56 4.88 -0.94
C LEU A 63 12.04 4.58 -0.65
N GLU A 64 12.89 4.66 -1.67
CA GLU A 64 14.34 4.43 -1.56
C GLU A 64 15.05 5.47 -0.69
N SER A 65 14.52 6.70 -0.59
CA SER A 65 15.09 7.73 0.30
C SER A 65 14.92 7.40 1.80
N GLY A 66 14.03 6.48 2.16
CA GLY A 66 13.76 6.10 3.56
C GLY A 66 13.08 7.19 4.40
N THR A 67 12.71 8.33 3.82
CA THR A 67 12.09 9.46 4.52
C THR A 67 10.57 9.41 4.54
N THR A 68 9.98 8.40 3.89
CA THR A 68 8.53 8.29 3.73
C THR A 68 7.87 7.80 5.03
N VAL A 69 6.89 8.56 5.53
CA VAL A 69 6.02 8.17 6.63
C VAL A 69 4.69 7.65 6.08
N GLY A 70 4.27 6.47 6.52
CA GLY A 70 3.04 5.82 6.06
C GLY A 70 3.20 5.12 4.72
N LYS A 71 2.12 5.06 3.93
CA LYS A 71 2.09 4.46 2.60
C LYS A 71 1.86 5.50 1.52
N LEU A 72 2.48 5.28 0.37
CA LEU A 72 2.21 5.98 -0.88
C LEU A 72 1.35 5.06 -1.76
N ALA A 73 0.48 5.64 -2.59
CA ALA A 73 -0.31 4.89 -3.55
C ALA A 73 -0.34 5.58 -4.92
N LEU A 74 -0.55 4.77 -5.96
CA LEU A 74 -0.84 5.23 -7.30
C LEU A 74 -2.35 5.14 -7.57
N GLY A 75 -2.95 6.23 -8.02
CA GLY A 75 -4.38 6.33 -8.30
C GLY A 75 -4.67 6.77 -9.72
N LEU A 76 -5.76 6.26 -10.29
CA LEU A 76 -6.22 6.61 -11.64
C LEU A 76 -6.82 8.02 -11.71
N ASN A 77 -7.44 8.47 -10.61
CA ASN A 77 -8.18 9.73 -10.56
C ASN A 77 -7.37 10.91 -10.01
N GLU A 78 -6.08 10.70 -9.70
CA GLU A 78 -5.24 11.77 -9.18
C GLU A 78 -4.94 12.82 -10.27
N PRO A 79 -4.55 14.05 -9.88
CA PRO A 79 -4.11 15.07 -10.83
C PRO A 79 -2.81 14.66 -11.56
N GLY A 80 -2.75 14.93 -12.86
CA GLY A 80 -1.56 14.69 -13.70
C GLY A 80 -1.90 14.00 -15.02
N GLU A 81 -0.93 14.00 -15.93
CA GLU A 81 -1.09 13.42 -17.27
C GLU A 81 -1.30 11.90 -17.20
N SER A 82 -2.34 11.41 -17.90
CA SER A 82 -2.64 9.99 -18.00
C SER A 82 -1.88 9.39 -19.18
N ALA A 83 -0.55 9.25 -19.06
CA ALA A 83 0.23 8.56 -20.06
C ALA A 83 0.22 7.03 -19.79
N PRO A 84 -0.04 6.18 -20.81
CA PRO A 84 0.08 4.73 -20.67
C PRO A 84 1.52 4.32 -20.36
N PHE A 85 1.69 3.16 -19.72
CA PHE A 85 3.01 2.55 -19.53
C PHE A 85 3.47 1.98 -20.88
N THR A 86 4.25 2.76 -21.62
CA THR A 86 4.95 2.34 -22.85
C THR A 86 6.34 1.80 -22.54
#